data_AF-A0A2A9NSV5-F1
#
_entry.id   AF-A0A2A9NSV5-F1
#
_cell.length_a   1.000
_cell.length_b   1.000
_cell.length_c   1.000
_cell.angle_alpha   90.00
_cell.angle_beta   90.00
_cell.angle_gamma   90.00
#
_symmetry.space_group_name_H-M   'P 1'
#
loop_
_entity.id
_entity.type
_entity.pdbx_description
1 polymer ?
#
loop_
_entity_poly.entity_id
_entity_poly.type
_entity_poly.pdbx_seq_one_letter_code
_entity_poly.pdbx_strand_id
1 'polypeptide(L)'
;MFLFKFRRREDPWEVVDSKVVDPIPMFDDEDDIDIDVISDVDMVGTYVFDVKKWGGSVEVPKALMFARQQLLQYIPKKGYNILLQEGWCVTVFRRCKQHRVEVRYVG
;
A
#
# COMPACT_ATOMS: atom_id res chain seq x y z
N MET A 1 35.58 -16.26 -32.44
CA MET A 1 34.11 -16.20 -32.27
C MET A 1 33.84 -15.46 -30.96
N PHE A 2 33.54 -14.16 -31.02
CA PHE A 2 33.27 -13.37 -29.82
C PHE A 2 31.81 -13.55 -29.40
N LEU A 3 31.56 -14.18 -28.25
CA LEU A 3 30.24 -14.18 -27.61
C LEU A 3 30.01 -12.77 -27.04
N PHE A 4 29.19 -11.97 -27.73
CA PHE A 4 28.59 -10.78 -27.12
C PHE A 4 27.65 -11.24 -26.01
N LYS A 5 28.13 -11.21 -24.77
CA LYS A 5 27.27 -11.27 -23.59
C LYS A 5 26.45 -9.98 -23.55
N PHE A 6 25.29 -9.98 -24.20
CA PHE A 6 24.26 -8.98 -23.98
C PHE A 6 23.84 -9.06 -22.51
N ARG A 7 24.50 -8.28 -21.65
CA ARG A 7 23.91 -7.89 -20.37
C ARG A 7 22.63 -7.15 -20.73
N ARG A 8 21.47 -7.80 -20.61
CA ARG A 8 20.18 -7.12 -20.66
C ARG A 8 20.28 -5.98 -19.64
N ARG A 9 20.37 -4.74 -20.11
CA ARG A 9 20.05 -3.57 -19.27
C ARG A 9 18.58 -3.77 -18.91
N GLU A 10 18.32 -4.13 -17.66
CA GLU A 10 16.96 -4.01 -17.15
C GLU A 10 16.70 -2.51 -17.03
N ASP A 11 15.74 -2.00 -17.80
CA ASP A 11 15.29 -0.63 -17.66
C ASP A 11 14.81 -0.42 -16.21
N PRO A 12 15.07 0.75 -15.60
CA PRO A 12 14.59 1.02 -14.26
C PRO A 12 13.06 1.02 -14.21
N TRP A 13 12.51 0.80 -13.02
CA TRP A 13 11.08 1.01 -12.78
C TRP A 13 10.78 2.51 -12.85
N GLU A 14 9.88 2.90 -13.73
CA GLU A 14 9.40 4.28 -13.88
C GLU A 14 8.07 4.43 -13.15
N VAL A 15 7.88 5.53 -12.42
CA VAL A 15 6.57 5.86 -11.83
C VAL A 15 5.64 6.36 -12.94
N VAL A 16 4.50 5.70 -13.10
CA VAL A 16 3.50 6.03 -14.15
C VAL A 16 2.18 6.55 -13.60
N ASP A 17 1.87 6.30 -12.34
CA ASP A 17 0.70 6.85 -11.64
C ASP A 17 0.99 6.93 -10.14
N SER A 18 0.38 7.90 -9.47
CA SER A 18 0.43 8.04 -8.02
C SER A 18 -0.86 8.65 -7.50
N LYS A 19 -1.44 8.01 -6.50
CA LYS A 19 -2.67 8.47 -5.84
C LYS A 19 -2.45 8.46 -4.34
N VAL A 20 -2.86 9.54 -3.69
CA VAL A 20 -2.70 9.74 -2.26
C VAL A 20 -4.04 10.15 -1.68
N VAL A 21 -4.35 9.58 -0.52
CA VAL A 21 -5.40 10.01 0.38
C VAL A 21 -4.74 10.27 1.73
N ASP A 22 -4.80 11.52 2.17
CA ASP A 22 -4.32 11.91 3.50
C ASP A 22 -5.13 11.19 4.58
N PRO A 23 -4.55 10.91 5.76
CA PRO A 23 -5.26 10.25 6.85
C PRO A 23 -6.56 10.98 7.20
N ILE A 24 -7.67 10.25 7.14
CA ILE A 24 -9.00 10.74 7.54
C ILE A 24 -9.49 9.99 8.77
N PRO A 25 -10.23 10.64 9.68
CA PRO A 25 -10.89 9.97 10.80
C PRO A 25 -11.79 8.84 10.31
N MET A 26 -11.78 7.72 11.03
CA MET A 26 -12.57 6.52 10.71
C MET A 26 -13.76 6.29 11.62
N PHE A 27 -13.94 7.15 12.63
CA PHE A 27 -15.04 7.12 13.59
C PHE A 27 -15.79 8.44 13.55
N ASP A 28 -17.09 8.36 13.80
CA ASP A 28 -17.96 9.53 13.99
C ASP A 28 -18.19 9.76 15.49
N ASP A 29 -18.61 10.97 15.88
CA ASP A 29 -18.82 11.36 17.29
C ASP A 29 -19.92 10.54 18.01
N GLU A 30 -20.70 9.75 17.25
CA GLU A 30 -21.76 8.88 17.76
C GLU A 30 -21.28 7.44 18.02
N ASP A 31 -20.05 7.10 17.63
CA ASP A 31 -19.50 5.76 17.86
C ASP A 31 -19.03 5.63 19.32
N ASP A 32 -19.72 4.79 20.11
CA ASP A 32 -19.27 4.40 21.46
C ASP A 32 -18.02 3.50 21.38
N ILE A 33 -16.86 4.11 21.17
CA ILE A 33 -15.56 3.43 21.07
C ILE A 33 -14.80 3.55 22.38
N ASP A 34 -14.54 2.41 23.01
CA ASP A 34 -13.65 2.33 24.17
C ASP A 34 -12.17 2.43 23.73
N ILE A 35 -11.63 3.64 23.73
CA ILE A 35 -10.21 3.91 23.46
C ILE A 35 -9.44 3.83 24.78
N ASP A 36 -8.66 2.76 24.96
CA ASP A 36 -7.84 2.56 26.16
C ASP A 36 -6.47 3.26 26.04
N VAL A 37 -5.80 3.10 24.90
CA VAL A 37 -4.47 3.66 24.62
C VAL A 37 -4.38 4.14 23.18
N ILE A 38 -3.83 5.35 22.99
CA ILE A 38 -3.53 5.93 21.67
C ILE A 38 -2.02 5.83 21.44
N SER A 39 -1.61 5.46 20.23
CA SER A 39 -0.19 5.48 19.85
C SER A 39 0.27 6.90 19.53
N ASP A 40 1.48 7.27 19.95
CA ASP A 40 2.09 8.56 19.58
C ASP A 40 2.61 8.59 18.13
N VAL A 41 2.57 7.43 17.44
CA VAL A 41 3.11 7.26 16.08
C VAL A 41 2.16 6.50 15.19
N ASP A 42 2.08 6.93 13.93
CA ASP A 42 1.29 6.24 12.91
C ASP A 42 1.84 4.83 12.62
N MET A 43 0.92 3.89 12.45
CA MET A 43 1.20 2.55 11.97
C MET A 43 1.26 2.56 10.44
N VAL A 44 2.43 2.21 9.90
CA VAL A 44 2.66 2.23 8.44
C VAL A 44 2.97 0.83 7.92
N GLY A 45 2.27 0.43 6.86
CA GLY A 45 2.55 -0.81 6.12
C GLY A 45 2.81 -0.53 4.65
N THR A 46 3.90 -1.08 4.10
CA THR A 46 4.23 -0.98 2.66
C THR A 46 4.16 -2.36 2.01
N TYR A 47 3.37 -2.46 0.94
CA TYR A 47 3.06 -3.71 0.25
C TYR A 47 3.26 -3.55 -1.24
N VAL A 48 3.97 -4.50 -1.87
CA VAL A 48 4.34 -4.43 -3.30
C VAL A 48 3.75 -5.62 -4.04
N PHE A 49 3.07 -5.35 -5.16
CA PHE A 49 2.39 -6.33 -5.98
C PHE A 49 2.86 -6.21 -7.44
N ASP A 50 3.44 -7.27 -7.99
CA ASP A 50 3.78 -7.33 -9.42
C ASP A 50 2.53 -7.71 -10.24
N VAL A 51 2.13 -6.84 -11.18
CA VAL A 51 0.90 -6.97 -11.97
C VAL A 51 1.23 -7.41 -13.39
N LYS A 52 0.67 -8.56 -13.82
CA LYS A 52 0.91 -9.15 -15.14
C LYS A 52 0.16 -8.44 -16.28
N LYS A 53 -1.02 -7.87 -16.00
CA LYS A 53 -1.85 -7.14 -16.97
C LYS A 53 -2.39 -5.86 -16.31
N TRP A 54 -1.81 -4.72 -16.69
CA TRP A 54 -2.26 -3.41 -16.25
C TRP A 54 -3.45 -2.92 -17.09
N GLY A 55 -4.42 -2.27 -16.46
CA GLY A 55 -5.60 -1.73 -17.15
C GLY A 55 -6.96 -2.28 -16.69
N GLY A 56 -6.99 -3.18 -15.69
CA GLY A 56 -8.22 -3.51 -14.97
C GLY A 56 -8.43 -2.58 -13.79
N SER A 57 -9.63 -2.00 -13.64
CA SER A 57 -10.01 -1.15 -12.49
C SER A 57 -9.99 -1.88 -11.14
N VAL A 58 -9.79 -3.19 -11.15
CA VAL A 58 -9.99 -4.10 -10.00
C VAL A 58 -8.70 -4.38 -9.21
N GLU A 59 -7.51 -4.14 -9.76
CA GLU A 59 -6.25 -4.51 -9.12
C GLU A 59 -5.87 -3.59 -7.96
N VAL A 60 -6.06 -2.27 -8.11
CA VAL A 60 -5.70 -1.29 -7.06
C VAL A 60 -6.60 -1.41 -5.82
N PRO A 61 -7.94 -1.49 -5.94
CA PRO A 61 -8.80 -1.67 -4.77
C PRO A 61 -8.48 -2.96 -3.99
N LYS A 62 -8.16 -4.05 -4.69
CA LYS A 62 -7.75 -5.31 -4.04
C LYS A 62 -6.43 -5.17 -3.29
N ALA A 63 -5.44 -4.49 -3.89
CA ALA A 63 -4.16 -4.23 -3.25
C ALA A 63 -4.33 -3.36 -1.98
N LEU A 64 -5.20 -2.34 -2.03
CA LEU A 64 -5.56 -1.51 -0.89
C LEU A 64 -6.26 -2.32 0.21
N MET A 65 -7.27 -3.11 -0.13
CA MET A 65 -7.96 -3.98 0.84
C MET A 65 -6.99 -4.95 1.53
N PHE A 66 -6.08 -5.56 0.77
CA PHE A 66 -5.05 -6.43 1.32
C PHE A 66 -4.13 -5.67 2.30
N ALA A 67 -3.63 -4.50 1.90
CA ALA A 67 -2.77 -3.66 2.74
C ALA A 67 -3.45 -3.29 4.07
N ARG A 68 -4.71 -2.85 4.01
CA ARG A 68 -5.52 -2.54 5.19
C ARG A 68 -5.68 -3.76 6.11
N GLN A 69 -6.05 -4.91 5.55
CA GLN A 69 -6.21 -6.14 6.33
C GLN A 69 -4.91 -6.59 7.02
N GLN A 70 -3.77 -6.47 6.34
CA GLN A 70 -2.48 -6.79 6.92
C GLN A 70 -2.12 -5.85 8.09
N LEU A 71 -2.40 -4.56 7.96
CA LEU A 71 -2.19 -3.60 9.05
C LEU A 71 -3.12 -3.89 10.25
N LEU A 72 -4.41 -4.15 9.98
CA LEU A 72 -5.39 -4.50 11.03
C LEU A 72 -5.08 -5.83 11.74
N GLN A 73 -4.37 -6.76 11.10
CA GLN A 73 -3.89 -7.97 11.77
C GLN A 73 -2.67 -7.72 12.68
N TYR A 74 -1.99 -6.59 12.49
CA TYR A 74 -0.80 -6.22 13.25
C TYR A 74 -1.14 -5.42 14.51
N ILE A 75 -2.11 -4.52 14.45
CA ILE A 75 -2.42 -3.62 15.58
C ILE A 75 -2.84 -4.33 16.88
N PRO A 76 -3.59 -5.46 16.87
CA PRO A 76 -3.95 -6.14 18.11
C PRO A 76 -2.73 -6.78 18.78
N LYS A 77 -1.71 -7.14 18.00
CA LYS A 77 -0.43 -7.65 18.53
C LYS A 77 0.37 -6.58 19.26
N LYS A 78 0.02 -5.31 19.06
CA LYS A 78 0.58 -4.15 19.75
C LYS A 78 -0.30 -3.64 20.89
N GLY A 79 -1.45 -4.27 21.13
CA GLY A 79 -2.39 -3.88 22.17
C GLY A 79 -3.41 -2.82 21.74
N TYR A 80 -3.51 -2.52 20.45
CA TYR A 80 -4.50 -1.56 19.92
C TYR A 80 -5.72 -2.28 19.34
N ASN A 81 -6.90 -1.71 19.54
CA ASN A 81 -8.18 -2.27 19.12
C ASN A 81 -8.68 -1.70 17.79
N ILE A 82 -8.32 -0.46 17.44
CA ILE A 82 -8.83 0.24 16.26
C ILE A 82 -7.79 1.20 15.65
N LEU A 83 -7.95 1.52 14.37
CA LEU A 83 -7.27 2.63 13.71
C LEU A 83 -8.17 3.87 13.81
N LEU A 84 -7.66 4.96 14.38
CA LEU A 84 -8.43 6.20 14.55
C LEU A 84 -8.51 7.01 13.25
N GLN A 85 -7.47 6.93 12.45
CA GLN A 85 -7.38 7.56 11.14
C GLN A 85 -6.88 6.53 10.14
N GLU A 86 -7.24 6.67 8.86
CA GLU A 86 -6.69 5.83 7.80
C GLU A 86 -6.34 6.69 6.59
N GLY A 87 -5.14 6.45 6.05
CA GLY A 87 -4.63 7.12 4.86
C GLY A 87 -3.82 6.16 4.00
N TRP A 88 -3.63 6.48 2.72
CA TRP A 88 -2.85 5.61 1.84
C TRP A 88 -2.22 6.35 0.67
N CYS A 89 -1.12 5.79 0.18
CA CYS A 89 -0.48 6.17 -1.07
C CYS A 89 -0.33 4.92 -1.93
N VAL A 90 -0.81 4.99 -3.17
CA VAL A 90 -0.60 3.98 -4.19
C VAL A 90 0.32 4.55 -5.25
N THR A 91 1.46 3.89 -5.46
CA THR A 91 2.42 4.22 -6.52
C THR A 91 2.44 3.09 -7.53
N VAL A 92 2.21 3.43 -8.79
CA VAL A 92 2.27 2.47 -9.90
C VAL A 92 3.59 2.65 -10.63
N PHE A 93 4.34 1.57 -10.74
CA PHE A 93 5.56 1.50 -11.50
C PHE A 93 5.35 0.72 -12.80
N ARG A 94 6.08 1.10 -13.84
CA ARG A 94 6.16 0.38 -15.11
C ARG A 94 7.61 0.06 -15.43
N ARG A 95 7.83 -1.14 -15.95
CA ARG A 95 9.10 -1.55 -16.55
C ARG A 95 8.81 -2.37 -17.80
N CYS A 96 9.02 -1.77 -18.97
CA CYS A 96 8.64 -2.32 -20.27
C CYS A 96 7.13 -2.66 -20.34
N LYS A 97 6.78 -3.95 -20.23
CA LYS A 97 5.40 -4.48 -20.23
C LYS A 97 4.93 -4.91 -18.83
N GLN A 98 5.80 -4.87 -17.83
CA GLN A 98 5.50 -5.22 -16.45
C GLN A 98 5.01 -3.98 -15.71
N HIS A 99 4.06 -4.18 -14.80
CA HIS A 99 3.63 -3.16 -13.87
C HIS A 99 3.79 -3.66 -12.45
N ARG A 100 3.95 -2.73 -11.53
CA ARG A 100 4.04 -3.00 -10.10
C ARG A 100 3.25 -1.94 -9.37
N VAL A 101 2.54 -2.36 -8.34
CA VAL A 101 1.79 -1.47 -7.46
C VAL A 101 2.43 -1.54 -6.09
N GLU A 102 2.89 -0.41 -5.59
CA GLU A 102 3.24 -0.25 -4.19
C GLU A 102 2.09 0.46 -3.48
N VAL A 103 1.65 -0.11 -2.37
CA VAL A 103 0.65 0.47 -1.49
C VAL A 103 1.34 0.76 -0.17
N ARG A 104 1.39 2.02 0.22
CA ARG A 104 1.75 2.47 1.56
C ARG A 104 0.47 2.84 2.30
N TYR A 105 0.07 2.03 3.26
CA TYR A 105 -1.09 2.26 4.13
C TYR A 105 -0.63 2.85 5.45
N VAL A 106 -1.41 3.80 5.98
CA VAL A 106 -1.14 4.54 7.23
C VAL A 106 -2.41 4.46 8.09
N GLY A 107 -2.26 4.24 9.38
CA GLY A 107 -3.36 4.30 10.34
C GLY A 107 -2.93 4.43 11.78
#